data_AF-A0A382ARY4-F1
#
_entry.id   AF-A0A382ARY4-F1
#
_cell.length_a   1.000
_cell.length_b   1.000
_cell.length_c   1.000
_cell.angle_alpha   90.00
_cell.angle_beta   90.00
_cell.angle_gamma   90.00
#
_symmetry.space_group_name_H-M   'P 1'
#
loop_
_entity.id
_entity.type
_entity.pdbx_description
1 polymer ?
#
loop_
_entity_poly.entity_id
_entity_poly.type
_entity_poly.pdbx_seq_one_letter_code
_entity_poly.pdbx_strand_id
1 'polypeptide(L)'
;KDLALGLTKIIDLEESKGKIYEFGGPDVLSIKEIYKLIMNTLNIKRLLFPMPLSLATFIAFVMQFLPRPIITYDQVKMLRQDNIVNEKKNTLESLSIKKHSAKDLIQTFIQ
;
A
#
# COMPACT_ATOMS: atom_id res chain seq x y z
N LYS A 1 7.00 4.23 -10.24
CA LYS A 1 7.75 3.96 -11.50
C LYS A 1 7.48 2.55 -11.99
N ASP A 2 7.72 1.53 -11.16
CA ASP A 2 7.55 0.11 -11.52
C ASP A 2 6.14 -0.25 -12.03
N LEU A 3 5.08 0.26 -11.39
CA LEU A 3 3.69 0.11 -11.86
C LEU A 3 3.50 0.59 -13.30
N ALA A 4 4.01 1.78 -13.64
CA ALA A 4 3.87 2.35 -14.97
C ALA A 4 4.61 1.50 -16.02
N LEU A 5 5.83 1.03 -15.70
CA LEU A 5 6.59 0.11 -16.55
C LEU A 5 5.87 -1.23 -16.76
N GLY A 6 5.23 -1.74 -15.72
CA GLY A 6 4.41 -2.96 -15.79
C GLY A 6 3.22 -2.77 -16.74
N LEU A 7 2.52 -1.66 -16.61
CA LEU A 7 1.38 -1.34 -17.49
C LEU A 7 1.81 -1.20 -18.95
N THR A 8 2.92 -0.51 -19.23
CA THR A 8 3.41 -0.37 -20.61
C THR A 8 3.74 -1.73 -21.22
N LYS A 9 4.36 -2.65 -20.47
CA LYS A 9 4.65 -4.00 -20.96
C LYS A 9 3.38 -4.82 -21.20
N ILE A 10 2.39 -4.72 -20.31
CA ILE A 10 1.13 -5.45 -20.43
C ILE A 10 0.36 -5.06 -21.70
N ILE A 11 0.34 -3.77 -22.04
CA ILE A 11 -0.39 -3.24 -23.20
C ILE A 11 0.11 -3.86 -24.52
N ASP A 12 1.41 -4.09 -24.65
CA ASP A 12 2.03 -4.62 -25.87
C ASP A 12 1.95 -6.16 -25.97
N LEU A 13 1.59 -6.85 -24.88
CA LEU A 13 1.55 -8.30 -24.80
C LEU A 13 0.13 -8.83 -25.06
N GLU A 14 -0.11 -9.39 -26.25
CA GLU A 14 -1.42 -9.98 -26.60
C GLU A 14 -1.87 -11.07 -25.60
N GLU A 15 -0.91 -11.83 -25.08
CA GLU A 15 -1.14 -12.88 -24.09
C GLU A 15 -1.69 -12.34 -22.76
N SER A 16 -1.59 -11.02 -22.52
CA SER A 16 -2.11 -10.37 -21.31
C SER A 16 -3.61 -10.11 -21.36
N LYS A 17 -4.25 -10.25 -22.53
CA LYS A 17 -5.69 -10.02 -22.70
C LYS A 17 -6.50 -10.91 -21.76
N GLY A 18 -7.38 -10.30 -20.96
CA GLY A 18 -8.24 -11.00 -20.00
C GLY A 18 -7.53 -11.56 -18.76
N LYS A 19 -6.23 -11.27 -18.57
CA LYS A 19 -5.49 -11.68 -17.37
C LYS A 19 -5.57 -10.61 -16.28
N ILE A 20 -5.64 -11.06 -15.03
CA ILE A 20 -5.48 -10.21 -13.85
C ILE A 20 -4.01 -10.21 -13.45
N TYR A 21 -3.46 -9.03 -13.20
CA TYR A 21 -2.10 -8.81 -12.71
C TYR A 21 -2.16 -8.23 -11.30
N GLU A 22 -1.30 -8.72 -10.42
CA GLU A 22 -1.15 -8.20 -9.06
C GLU A 22 0.23 -7.58 -8.90
N PHE A 23 0.27 -6.27 -8.67
CA PHE A 23 1.52 -5.53 -8.54
C PHE A 23 1.76 -5.13 -7.09
N GLY A 24 2.93 -5.50 -6.58
CA GLY A 24 3.38 -5.17 -5.23
C GLY A 24 4.89 -5.06 -5.18
N GLY A 25 5.39 -4.39 -4.14
CA GLY A 25 6.82 -4.27 -3.88
C GLY A 25 7.44 -5.57 -3.35
N PRO A 26 8.75 -5.56 -3.06
CA PRO A 26 9.41 -6.70 -2.43
C PRO A 26 9.14 -6.79 -0.92
N ASP A 27 8.70 -5.69 -0.29
CA ASP A 27 8.40 -5.66 1.14
C ASP A 27 6.92 -5.93 1.42
N VAL A 28 6.66 -6.90 2.29
CA VAL A 28 5.37 -7.03 2.99
C VAL A 28 5.48 -6.21 4.28
N LEU A 29 4.61 -5.20 4.43
CA LEU A 29 4.64 -4.28 5.58
C LEU A 29 3.27 -4.17 6.23
N SER A 30 3.24 -4.31 7.54
CA SER A 30 2.09 -3.89 8.34
C SER A 30 2.00 -2.37 8.42
N ILE A 31 0.81 -1.83 8.68
CA ILE A 31 0.61 -0.39 8.90
C ILE A 31 1.53 0.16 10.00
N LYS A 32 1.77 -0.62 11.06
CA LYS A 32 2.68 -0.25 12.15
C LYS A 32 4.11 -0.08 11.65
N GLU A 33 4.58 -0.96 10.76
CA GLU A 33 5.92 -0.88 10.18
C GLU A 33 6.04 0.28 9.21
N ILE A 34 4.99 0.58 8.42
CA ILE A 34 4.96 1.78 7.56
C ILE A 34 5.12 3.05 8.41
N TYR A 35 4.35 3.19 9.49
CA TYR A 35 4.52 4.36 10.38
C TYR A 35 5.90 4.43 11.01
N LYS A 36 6.46 3.30 11.46
CA LYS A 36 7.82 3.28 12.00
C LYS A 36 8.86 3.68 10.95
N LEU A 37 8.71 3.21 9.72
CA LEU A 37 9.59 3.57 8.62
C LEU A 37 9.57 5.08 8.37
N ILE A 38 8.37 5.67 8.25
CA ILE A 38 8.20 7.13 8.09
C ILE A 38 8.82 7.90 9.27
N MET A 39 8.52 7.50 10.51
CA MET A 39 9.02 8.17 11.71
C MET A 39 10.54 8.13 11.81
N ASN A 40 11.15 6.99 11.49
CA ASN A 40 12.59 6.83 11.47
C ASN A 40 13.24 7.69 10.38
N THR A 41 12.63 7.72 9.18
CA THR A 41 13.10 8.57 8.07
C THR A 41 13.06 10.06 8.42
N LEU A 42 12.01 10.51 9.11
CA LEU A 42 11.84 11.91 9.54
C LEU A 42 12.54 12.24 10.88
N ASN A 43 13.17 11.25 11.54
CA ASN A 43 13.73 11.38 12.89
C ASN A 43 12.74 11.94 13.94
N ILE A 44 11.46 11.57 13.84
CA ILE A 44 10.41 11.99 14.77
C ILE A 44 10.11 10.88 15.79
N LYS A 45 9.94 11.26 17.06
CA LYS A 45 9.53 10.34 18.12
C LYS A 45 8.05 10.53 18.43
N ARG A 46 7.21 9.58 17.99
CA ARG A 46 5.79 9.53 18.35
C ARG A 46 5.41 8.15 18.89
N LEU A 47 4.51 8.14 19.87
CA LEU A 47 3.97 6.90 20.42
C LEU A 47 2.90 6.34 19.48
N LEU A 48 2.99 5.04 19.18
CA LEU A 48 1.99 4.30 18.41
C LEU A 48 1.14 3.48 19.36
N PHE A 49 -0.13 3.83 19.49
CA PHE A 49 -1.10 3.07 20.29
C PHE A 49 -1.91 2.12 19.40
N PRO A 50 -2.11 0.86 19.81
CA PRO A 50 -2.99 -0.05 19.10
C PRO A 50 -4.43 0.47 19.19
N MET A 51 -5.08 0.63 18.05
CA MET A 51 -6.49 1.05 17.98
C MET A 51 -7.36 -0.17 17.66
N PRO A 52 -8.31 -0.54 18.54
CA PRO A 52 -9.30 -1.56 18.21
C PRO A 52 -10.10 -1.16 16.97
N LEU A 53 -10.31 -2.14 16.09
CA LEU A 53 -10.99 -1.92 14.82
C LEU A 53 -12.44 -1.43 14.98
N SER A 54 -13.13 -1.84 16.05
CA SER A 54 -14.47 -1.36 16.41
C SER A 54 -14.47 0.14 16.69
N LEU A 55 -13.50 0.62 17.49
CA LEU A 55 -13.33 2.03 17.79
C LEU A 55 -12.99 2.83 16.54
N ALA A 56 -12.06 2.34 15.71
CA ALA A 56 -11.72 2.96 14.43
C ALA A 56 -12.95 3.10 13.52
N THR A 57 -13.79 2.06 13.47
CA THR A 57 -15.01 2.04 12.65
C THR A 57 -16.01 3.08 13.13
N PHE A 58 -16.21 3.20 14.45
CA PHE A 58 -17.09 4.22 15.03
C PHE A 58 -16.60 5.64 14.72
N ILE A 59 -15.31 5.91 14.91
CA ILE A 59 -14.70 7.21 14.60
C ILE A 59 -14.91 7.55 13.12
N ALA A 60 -14.60 6.61 12.22
CA ALA A 60 -14.76 6.81 10.78
C ALA A 60 -16.22 7.06 10.37
N PHE A 61 -17.18 6.40 11.02
CA PHE A 61 -18.61 6.63 10.79
C PHE A 61 -19.04 8.05 11.20
N VAL A 62 -18.55 8.57 12.33
CA VAL A 62 -18.84 9.97 12.72
C VAL A 62 -18.11 10.95 11.81
N MET A 63 -16.89 10.63 11.40
CA MET A 63 -16.08 11.53 10.58
C MET A 63 -16.60 11.74 9.15
N GLN A 64 -17.42 10.83 8.62
CA GLN A 64 -17.95 10.93 7.25
C GLN A 64 -18.78 12.20 7.00
N PHE A 65 -19.26 12.87 8.06
CA PHE A 65 -20.03 14.11 7.96
C PHE A 65 -19.14 15.37 7.84
N LEU A 66 -17.83 15.26 8.06
CA LEU A 66 -16.91 16.37 7.84
C LEU A 66 -16.60 16.54 6.35
N PRO A 67 -16.42 17.78 5.86
CA PRO A 67 -15.97 18.02 4.48
C PRO A 67 -14.64 17.35 4.12
N ARG A 68 -13.79 17.09 5.13
CA ARG A 68 -12.49 16.41 5.00
C ARG A 68 -12.32 15.44 6.18
N PRO A 69 -12.82 14.21 6.08
CA PRO A 69 -12.67 13.21 7.14
C PRO A 69 -11.18 12.89 7.36
N ILE A 70 -10.72 12.83 8.62
CA ILE A 70 -9.34 12.44 8.94
C ILE A 70 -9.14 10.93 8.67
N ILE A 71 -10.16 10.12 8.95
CA ILE A 71 -10.21 8.71 8.58
C ILE A 71 -11.57 8.40 7.95
N THR A 72 -11.56 7.65 6.85
CA THR A 72 -12.78 7.25 6.13
C THR A 72 -13.20 5.84 6.51
N TYR A 73 -14.50 5.56 6.38
CA TYR A 73 -15.05 4.23 6.65
C TYR A 73 -14.40 3.15 5.76
N ASP A 74 -14.19 3.47 4.49
CA ASP A 74 -13.56 2.55 3.53
C ASP A 74 -12.11 2.26 3.89
N GLN A 75 -11.34 3.26 4.33
CA GLN A 75 -9.98 3.03 4.83
C GLN A 75 -9.97 2.04 6.00
N VAL A 76 -10.88 2.20 6.98
CA VAL A 76 -10.98 1.25 8.10
C VAL A 76 -11.37 -0.15 7.62
N LYS A 77 -12.26 -0.25 6.63
CA LYS A 77 -12.65 -1.53 6.03
C LYS A 77 -11.48 -2.22 5.34
N MET A 78 -10.63 -1.48 4.61
CA MET A 78 -9.43 -2.02 3.96
C MET A 78 -8.41 -2.57 4.96
N LEU A 79 -8.34 -2.01 6.18
CA LEU A 79 -7.44 -2.51 7.23
C LEU A 79 -7.83 -3.90 7.76
N ARG A 80 -9.04 -4.40 7.45
CA ARG A 80 -9.52 -5.70 7.96
C ARG A 80 -8.95 -6.89 7.21
N GLN A 81 -8.39 -6.67 6.03
CA GLN A 81 -7.92 -7.72 5.14
C GLN A 81 -6.50 -7.40 4.69
N ASP A 82 -5.65 -8.41 4.63
CA ASP A 82 -4.29 -8.26 4.14
C ASP A 82 -4.29 -8.03 2.63
N ASN A 83 -3.81 -6.87 2.20
CA ASN A 83 -3.64 -6.52 0.79
C ASN A 83 -2.23 -6.92 0.31
N ILE A 84 -1.93 -8.21 0.36
CA ILE A 84 -0.65 -8.79 -0.03
C ILE A 84 -0.81 -9.45 -1.39
N VAL A 85 0.16 -9.23 -2.28
CA VAL A 85 0.19 -9.90 -3.58
C VAL A 85 0.27 -11.41 -3.37
N ASN A 86 -0.66 -12.13 -3.99
CA ASN A 86 -0.59 -13.57 -4.08
C ASN A 86 0.53 -13.90 -5.08
N GLU A 87 1.54 -14.68 -4.70
CA GLU A 87 2.70 -15.04 -5.55
C GLU A 87 2.35 -15.98 -6.73
N LYS A 88 1.18 -15.78 -7.33
CA LYS A 88 0.68 -16.48 -8.50
C LYS A 88 1.31 -15.92 -9.77
N LYS A 89 0.92 -16.52 -10.90
CA LYS A 89 1.22 -16.01 -12.25
C LYS A 89 0.76 -14.54 -12.37
N ASN A 90 1.48 -13.75 -13.19
CA ASN A 90 1.15 -12.36 -13.55
C ASN A 90 1.54 -11.28 -12.50
N THR A 91 2.77 -11.32 -11.99
CA THR A 91 3.35 -10.28 -11.13
C THR A 91 4.35 -9.40 -11.90
N LEU A 92 4.96 -8.40 -11.23
CA LEU A 92 6.04 -7.58 -11.83
C LEU A 92 7.23 -8.42 -12.30
N GLU A 93 7.57 -9.49 -11.59
CA GLU A 93 8.65 -10.42 -11.94
C GLU A 93 8.35 -11.18 -13.23
N SER A 94 7.09 -11.57 -13.43
CA SER A 94 6.66 -12.24 -14.68
C SER A 94 6.85 -11.35 -15.92
N LEU A 95 6.88 -10.03 -15.72
CA LEU A 95 7.16 -9.04 -16.76
C LEU A 95 8.66 -8.66 -16.82
N SER A 96 9.53 -9.38 -16.11
CA SER A 96 10.96 -9.07 -15.96
C SER A 96 11.20 -7.65 -15.46
N ILE A 97 10.38 -7.17 -14.51
CA ILE A 97 10.58 -5.88 -13.84
C ILE A 97 11.13 -6.14 -12.44
N LYS A 98 12.28 -5.55 -12.14
CA LYS A 98 12.85 -5.58 -10.79
C LYS A 98 12.03 -4.70 -9.87
N LYS A 99 11.56 -5.27 -8.76
CA LYS A 99 10.84 -4.53 -7.71
C LYS A 99 11.81 -3.68 -6.90
N HIS A 100 11.45 -2.44 -6.60
CA HIS A 100 12.20 -1.58 -5.69
C HIS A 100 11.59 -1.61 -4.28
N SER A 101 12.45 -1.68 -3.26
CA SER A 101 12.02 -1.66 -1.86
C SER A 101 11.45 -0.30 -1.48
N ALA A 102 10.36 -0.31 -0.70
CA ALA A 102 9.80 0.91 -0.14
C ALA A 102 10.78 1.53 0.88
N LYS A 103 11.54 0.70 1.60
CA LYS A 103 12.53 1.14 2.62
C LYS A 103 13.67 1.93 2.00
N ASP A 104 14.10 1.54 0.79
CA ASP A 104 15.20 2.21 0.08
C ASP A 104 14.74 3.54 -0.54
N LEU A 105 13.50 3.59 -1.04
CA LEU A 105 13.01 4.75 -1.79
C LEU A 105 12.39 5.84 -0.93
N ILE A 106 11.94 5.53 0.30
CA ILE A 106 11.13 6.45 1.11
C ILE A 106 11.76 7.83 1.33
N GLN A 107 13.10 7.89 1.46
CA GLN A 107 13.84 9.15 1.63
C GLN A 107 13.70 10.11 0.44
N THR A 108 13.38 9.59 -0.74
CA THR A 108 13.21 10.38 -1.97
C THR A 108 11.86 11.10 -2.00
N PHE A 109 10.88 10.64 -1.22
CA PHE A 109 9.50 11.15 -1.24
C PHE A 109 9.12 11.96 -0.01
N ILE A 110 9.84 11.78 1.09
CA ILE A 110 9.54 12.38 2.37
C ILE A 110 10.79 13.15 2.80
N GLN A 111 10.87 14.41 2.36
CA GLN A 111 11.84 15.43 2.80
C GLN A 111 11.08 16.55 3.51
#